data_AF-A0A8C9Z196-F1
#
_entry.id   AF-A0A8C9Z196-F1
#
_cell.length_a   1.000
_cell.length_b   1.000
_cell.length_c   1.000
_cell.angle_alpha   90.00
_cell.angle_beta   90.00
_cell.angle_gamma   90.00
#
_symmetry.space_group_name_H-M   'P 1'
#
loop_
_entity.id
_entity.type
_entity.pdbx_description
1 polymer ?
#
loop_
_entity_poly.entity_id
_entity_poly.type
_entity_poly.pdbx_seq_one_letter_code
_entity_poly.pdbx_strand_id
1 'polypeptide(L)'
;MSRAGLSCPGCGSSNIVDDHLYCQSQLVCVDCGSVVSEGALVAADDHVGGSDVSYSRSTAVAKKPCMNLIKGIQRVKAICRILRVNSGIEDLSQTYYNLAYQHESFIRVSLQKKEVLAGCCVLVCCRLLNWPITMGTISCLLDADPMVVGMVYQEMVKILNIEPPIINVTEVVEAHSLEYKLSSVHVPEEYAENSKDLTKRAVALVELAADSWIVTGRKPIPVMMAAIYLSWQSLKPNKHRLKCSLEKFCQIAKVNKHRPASKRITEMKKVLCKLGKEIPWVREAVTPDNVVRQVEDILKHRYALLRRALRTHEEVLLAECQASCEDSLTEETAPTQSSELVEQNPNASSVEQCELNAERAQRPGDGDDNPCTVSELHTDIQESQDPTPNWGKRVLFAPPCVTHPRKKRRVEQPELKDVTGDEEISDSEIDSYIRTPQEAREFTLTQQLFYESEKS
;
A
#
# COMPACT_ATOMS: atom_id res chain seq x y z
N MET A 1 -5.35 48.35 -20.76
CA MET A 1 -4.52 48.80 -21.91
C MET A 1 -4.82 50.26 -22.18
N SER A 2 -3.84 51.14 -22.00
CA SER A 2 -3.98 52.58 -22.26
C SER A 2 -4.14 52.81 -23.77
N ARG A 3 -5.32 53.27 -24.21
CA ARG A 3 -5.63 53.48 -25.63
C ARG A 3 -4.98 54.77 -26.13
N ALA A 4 -3.95 54.63 -26.96
CA ALA A 4 -3.34 55.76 -27.65
C ALA A 4 -4.23 56.21 -28.83
N GLY A 5 -4.56 57.51 -28.86
CA GLY A 5 -4.82 58.28 -30.08
C GLY A 5 -6.08 57.97 -30.89
N LEU A 6 -7.26 57.92 -30.27
CA LEU A 6 -8.53 58.00 -31.02
C LEU A 6 -8.85 59.48 -31.28
N SER A 7 -9.08 59.85 -32.54
CA SER A 7 -9.53 61.18 -32.96
C SER A 7 -10.88 61.08 -33.64
N CYS A 8 -11.78 62.03 -33.36
CA CYS A 8 -13.11 62.07 -33.95
C CYS A 8 -13.02 62.24 -35.48
N PRO A 9 -13.68 61.39 -36.29
CA PRO A 9 -13.65 61.51 -37.74
C PRO A 9 -14.39 62.76 -38.26
N GLY A 10 -15.31 63.32 -37.46
CA GLY A 10 -16.07 64.51 -37.83
C GLY A 10 -15.31 65.83 -37.62
N CYS A 11 -14.70 66.01 -36.45
CA CYS A 11 -14.07 67.29 -36.07
C CYS A 11 -12.57 67.20 -35.77
N GLY A 12 -11.97 66.01 -35.81
CA GLY A 12 -10.55 65.79 -35.50
C GLY A 12 -10.19 65.86 -34.01
N SER A 13 -11.15 66.14 -33.12
CA SER A 13 -10.89 66.25 -31.68
C SER A 13 -10.49 64.90 -31.06
N SER A 14 -9.57 64.94 -30.11
CA SER A 14 -9.19 63.80 -29.26
C SER A 14 -10.08 63.65 -28.03
N ASN A 15 -11.06 64.54 -27.83
CA ASN A 15 -11.96 64.54 -26.69
C ASN A 15 -13.12 63.55 -26.89
N ILE A 16 -12.82 62.27 -26.71
CA ILE A 16 -13.75 61.16 -26.89
C ILE A 16 -14.00 60.51 -25.53
N VAL A 17 -15.27 60.40 -25.15
CA VAL A 17 -15.73 59.83 -23.89
C VAL A 17 -16.61 58.62 -24.13
N ASP A 18 -16.66 57.72 -23.14
CA ASP A 18 -17.57 56.58 -23.14
C ASP A 18 -18.92 57.01 -22.56
N ASP A 19 -19.97 56.93 -23.37
CA ASP A 19 -21.34 57.17 -22.97
C ASP A 19 -22.03 55.84 -22.64
N HIS A 20 -22.40 55.70 -21.37
CA HIS A 20 -23.07 54.53 -20.81
C HIS A 20 -24.56 54.80 -20.52
N LEU A 21 -25.12 55.90 -21.01
CA LEU A 21 -26.49 56.31 -20.67
C LEU A 21 -27.55 55.36 -21.26
N TYR A 22 -27.21 54.57 -22.28
CA TYR A 22 -28.10 53.60 -22.93
C TYR A 22 -27.63 52.15 -22.76
N CYS A 23 -28.44 51.19 -23.25
CA CYS A 23 -28.19 49.75 -23.11
C CYS A 23 -26.89 49.25 -23.79
N GLN A 24 -26.21 50.08 -24.59
CA GLN A 24 -24.94 49.76 -25.24
C GLN A 24 -23.95 50.90 -24.96
N SER A 25 -22.72 50.55 -24.58
CA SER A 25 -21.64 51.52 -24.42
C SER A 25 -21.22 52.07 -25.78
N GLN A 26 -21.23 53.40 -25.91
CA GLN A 26 -20.87 54.09 -27.14
C GLN A 26 -19.72 55.06 -26.87
N LEU A 27 -18.74 55.12 -27.75
CA LEU A 27 -17.71 56.16 -27.71
C LEU A 27 -18.19 57.37 -28.51
N VAL A 28 -18.32 58.52 -27.84
CA VAL A 28 -18.87 59.75 -28.41
C VAL A 28 -17.87 60.89 -28.25
N CYS A 29 -17.73 61.71 -29.28
CA CYS A 29 -16.94 62.95 -29.22
C CYS A 29 -17.74 64.04 -28.50
N VAL A 30 -17.16 64.63 -27.45
CA VAL A 30 -17.82 65.69 -26.66
C VAL A 30 -17.97 66.98 -27.48
N ASP A 31 -17.01 67.26 -28.35
CA ASP A 31 -16.92 68.57 -29.00
C ASP A 31 -17.86 68.71 -30.21
N CYS A 32 -18.26 67.61 -30.86
CA CYS A 32 -19.18 67.64 -32.00
C CYS A 32 -20.36 66.65 -31.90
N GLY A 33 -20.45 65.86 -30.83
CA GLY A 33 -21.51 64.89 -30.61
C GLY A 33 -21.50 63.68 -31.54
N SER A 34 -20.44 63.47 -32.32
CA SER A 34 -20.36 62.32 -33.23
C SER A 34 -20.02 61.03 -32.48
N VAL A 35 -20.77 59.97 -32.77
CA VAL A 35 -20.46 58.61 -32.29
C VAL A 35 -19.26 58.08 -33.07
N VAL A 36 -18.16 57.84 -32.37
CA VAL A 36 -16.89 57.36 -32.94
C VAL A 36 -16.91 55.84 -33.08
N SER A 37 -17.52 55.13 -32.14
CA SER A 37 -17.78 53.70 -32.27
C SER A 37 -18.91 53.27 -31.34
N GLU A 38 -19.80 52.41 -31.84
CA GLU A 38 -20.81 51.72 -31.06
C GLU A 38 -20.28 50.34 -30.63
N GLY A 39 -20.58 49.91 -29.40
CA GLY A 39 -20.18 48.60 -28.92
C GLY A 39 -20.69 47.49 -29.83
N ALA A 40 -19.78 46.65 -30.36
CA ALA A 40 -20.17 45.46 -31.10
C ALA A 40 -21.05 44.56 -30.21
N LEU A 41 -22.07 43.93 -30.78
CA LEU A 41 -22.86 42.89 -30.12
C LEU A 41 -21.95 41.69 -29.82
N VAL A 42 -21.20 41.75 -28.72
CA VAL A 42 -20.39 40.65 -28.23
C VAL A 42 -21.34 39.66 -27.58
N ALA A 43 -21.74 38.62 -28.32
CA ALA A 43 -22.07 37.36 -27.69
C ALA A 43 -20.84 36.95 -26.88
N ALA A 44 -20.99 36.87 -25.57
CA ALA A 44 -19.90 36.53 -24.67
C ALA A 44 -19.31 35.16 -25.05
N ASP A 45 -18.22 35.16 -25.82
CA ASP A 45 -17.04 34.32 -25.61
C ASP A 45 -15.90 34.71 -26.58
N ASP A 46 -14.69 34.83 -26.05
CA ASP A 46 -13.44 35.19 -26.74
C ASP A 46 -13.16 34.31 -27.98
N HIS A 47 -13.40 34.78 -29.20
CA HIS A 47 -12.81 34.18 -30.39
C HIS A 47 -12.39 35.24 -31.42
N VAL A 48 -11.07 35.41 -31.52
CA VAL A 48 -10.37 36.16 -32.57
C VAL A 48 -10.65 35.54 -33.93
N GLY A 49 -11.10 36.36 -34.90
CA GLY A 49 -11.06 36.05 -36.33
C GLY A 49 -12.33 35.42 -36.91
N GLY A 50 -12.93 36.13 -37.87
CA GLY A 50 -14.09 35.68 -38.65
C GLY A 50 -13.79 34.41 -39.46
N SER A 51 -14.02 33.25 -38.84
CA SER A 51 -14.06 31.96 -39.51
C SER A 51 -15.51 31.49 -39.60
N ASP A 52 -15.86 30.94 -40.76
CA ASP A 52 -17.18 30.44 -41.12
C ASP A 52 -17.69 29.46 -40.04
N VAL A 53 -18.74 29.86 -39.31
CA VAL A 53 -19.35 28.99 -38.30
C VAL A 53 -20.26 28.01 -39.04
N SER A 54 -19.73 26.83 -39.35
CA SER A 54 -20.53 25.72 -39.90
C SER A 54 -21.81 25.53 -39.11
N TYR A 55 -22.96 25.46 -39.80
CA TYR A 55 -24.29 25.22 -39.21
C TYR A 55 -24.30 23.98 -38.30
N SER A 56 -23.46 22.98 -38.58
CA SER A 56 -23.31 21.79 -37.74
C SER A 56 -22.68 22.06 -36.38
N ARG A 57 -21.86 23.11 -36.23
CA ARG A 57 -21.24 23.55 -34.96
C ARG A 57 -22.20 24.41 -34.14
N SER A 58 -23.01 25.26 -34.78
CA SER A 58 -23.98 26.13 -34.09
C SER A 58 -25.27 25.42 -33.70
N THR A 59 -25.66 24.36 -34.42
CA THR A 59 -26.83 23.53 -34.11
C THR A 59 -26.50 22.17 -33.52
N ALA A 60 -25.22 21.89 -33.21
CA ALA A 60 -24.84 20.73 -32.42
C ALA A 60 -25.52 20.82 -31.05
N VAL A 61 -26.68 20.19 -30.94
CA VAL A 61 -27.40 20.04 -29.68
C VAL A 61 -26.42 19.38 -28.72
N ALA A 62 -25.95 20.15 -27.72
CA ALA A 62 -25.11 19.62 -26.66
C ALA A 62 -25.77 18.33 -26.17
N LYS A 63 -25.08 17.20 -26.40
CA LYS A 63 -25.67 15.87 -26.22
C LYS A 63 -26.12 15.78 -24.77
N LYS A 64 -27.43 15.75 -24.53
CA LYS A 64 -27.96 15.69 -23.15
C LYS A 64 -27.34 14.47 -22.45
N PRO A 65 -26.71 14.65 -21.29
CA PRO A 65 -26.08 13.55 -20.58
C PRO A 65 -27.13 12.49 -20.23
N CYS A 66 -26.77 11.21 -20.36
CA CYS A 66 -27.70 10.13 -20.05
C CYS A 66 -28.08 10.16 -18.56
N MET A 67 -29.29 9.71 -18.22
CA MET A 67 -29.79 9.77 -16.83
C MET A 67 -28.90 9.02 -15.84
N ASN A 68 -28.31 7.90 -16.27
CA ASN A 68 -27.38 7.11 -15.44
C ASN A 68 -26.07 7.86 -15.16
N LEU A 69 -25.57 8.63 -16.12
CA LEU A 69 -24.40 9.49 -15.92
C LEU A 69 -24.71 10.61 -14.93
N ILE A 70 -25.88 11.24 -15.03
CA ILE A 70 -26.31 12.28 -14.09
C ILE A 70 -26.42 11.70 -12.67
N LYS A 71 -27.06 10.53 -12.51
CA LYS A 71 -27.15 9.83 -11.23
C LYS A 71 -25.77 9.45 -10.67
N GLY A 72 -24.88 8.97 -11.54
CA GLY A 72 -23.50 8.63 -11.18
C GLY A 72 -22.71 9.83 -10.64
N ILE A 73 -22.77 10.97 -11.34
CA ILE A 73 -22.16 12.22 -10.90
C ILE A 73 -22.77 12.69 -9.57
N GLN A 74 -24.09 12.64 -9.42
CA GLN A 74 -24.75 12.97 -8.15
C GLN A 74 -24.28 12.06 -7.01
N ARG A 75 -24.03 10.77 -7.29
CA ARG A 75 -23.48 9.83 -6.32
C ARG A 75 -22.04 10.16 -5.94
N VAL A 76 -21.18 10.54 -6.89
CA VAL A 76 -19.83 11.06 -6.62
C VAL A 76 -19.89 12.25 -5.67
N LYS A 77 -20.72 13.25 -5.97
CA LYS A 77 -20.90 14.44 -5.12
C LYS A 77 -21.41 14.08 -3.72
N ALA A 78 -22.37 13.16 -3.63
CA ALA A 78 -22.89 12.70 -2.34
C ALA A 78 -21.79 12.06 -1.48
N ILE A 79 -20.96 11.20 -2.06
CA ILE A 79 -19.86 10.53 -1.36
C ILE A 79 -18.81 11.57 -0.89
N CYS A 80 -18.42 12.50 -1.76
CA CYS A 80 -17.50 13.59 -1.41
C CYS A 80 -18.02 14.43 -0.24
N ARG A 81 -19.31 14.77 -0.24
CA ARG A 81 -19.94 15.55 0.85
C ARG A 81 -20.04 14.79 2.16
N ILE A 82 -20.33 13.49 2.12
CA ILE A 82 -20.35 12.64 3.33
C ILE A 82 -18.96 12.56 3.94
N LEU A 83 -17.93 12.40 3.10
CA LEU A 83 -16.52 12.34 3.53
C LEU A 83 -15.92 13.71 3.87
N ARG A 84 -16.61 14.81 3.54
CA ARG A 84 -16.16 16.20 3.73
C ARG A 84 -14.79 16.47 3.09
N VAL A 85 -14.58 15.96 1.88
CA VAL A 85 -13.35 16.19 1.11
C VAL A 85 -13.30 17.61 0.54
N ASN A 86 -12.10 18.08 0.20
CA ASN A 86 -11.88 19.37 -0.46
C ASN A 86 -12.61 19.43 -1.82
N SER A 87 -13.06 20.62 -2.24
CA SER A 87 -13.74 20.83 -3.53
C SER A 87 -12.89 20.38 -4.73
N GLY A 88 -11.57 20.57 -4.66
CA GLY A 88 -10.65 20.07 -5.69
C GLY A 88 -10.71 18.55 -5.88
N ILE A 89 -10.94 17.78 -4.81
CA ILE A 89 -11.13 16.32 -4.90
C ILE A 89 -12.48 16.01 -5.56
N GLU A 90 -13.53 16.77 -5.23
CA GLU A 90 -14.87 16.60 -5.82
C GLU A 90 -14.86 16.84 -7.34
N ASP A 91 -14.18 17.87 -7.81
CA ASP A 91 -14.10 18.21 -9.23
C ASP A 91 -13.24 17.21 -10.02
N LEU A 92 -12.11 16.79 -9.45
CA LEU A 92 -11.25 15.76 -10.04
C LEU A 92 -11.98 14.42 -10.13
N SER A 93 -12.74 14.05 -9.09
CA SER A 93 -13.53 12.81 -9.07
C SER A 93 -14.62 12.80 -10.12
N GLN A 94 -15.29 13.94 -10.37
CA GLN A 94 -16.27 14.06 -11.44
C GLN A 94 -15.61 13.90 -12.82
N THR A 95 -14.45 14.52 -13.02
CA THR A 95 -13.70 14.42 -14.27
C THR A 95 -13.32 12.97 -14.57
N TYR A 96 -12.73 12.26 -13.59
CA TYR A 96 -12.39 10.84 -13.76
C TYR A 96 -13.61 9.96 -13.95
N TYR A 97 -14.73 10.24 -13.27
CA TYR A 97 -15.96 9.49 -13.49
C TYR A 97 -16.49 9.66 -14.92
N ASN A 98 -16.49 10.89 -15.45
CA ASN A 98 -16.90 11.16 -16.83
C ASN A 98 -16.00 10.45 -17.83
N LEU A 99 -14.69 10.49 -17.62
CA LEU A 99 -13.71 9.82 -18.48
C LEU A 99 -13.89 8.29 -18.45
N ALA A 100 -14.03 7.72 -17.24
CA ALA A 100 -14.27 6.28 -17.08
C ALA A 100 -15.60 5.83 -17.70
N TYR A 101 -16.67 6.62 -17.52
CA TYR A 101 -18.00 6.29 -18.02
C TYR A 101 -18.08 6.26 -19.55
N GLN A 102 -17.20 6.99 -20.25
CA GLN A 102 -17.10 7.00 -21.70
C GLN A 102 -16.29 5.81 -22.26
N HIS A 103 -15.56 5.08 -21.43
CA HIS A 103 -14.77 3.94 -21.87
C HIS A 103 -15.65 2.70 -22.12
N GLU A 104 -15.33 1.92 -23.16
CA GLU A 104 -16.11 0.76 -23.59
C GLU A 104 -16.37 -0.24 -22.45
N SER A 105 -15.36 -0.47 -21.61
CA SER A 105 -15.43 -1.37 -20.45
C SER A 105 -16.44 -0.97 -19.37
N PHE A 106 -16.87 0.30 -19.33
CA PHE A 106 -17.83 0.81 -18.33
C PHE A 106 -19.13 1.33 -18.94
N ILE A 107 -19.22 1.49 -20.26
CA ILE A 107 -20.47 1.86 -20.93
C ILE A 107 -21.52 0.75 -20.75
N ARG A 108 -21.14 -0.50 -21.06
CA ARG A 108 -22.04 -1.67 -21.15
C ARG A 108 -21.98 -2.58 -19.92
N VAL A 109 -22.02 -1.98 -18.72
CA VAL A 109 -21.99 -2.73 -17.46
C VAL A 109 -23.22 -2.49 -16.60
N SER A 110 -23.40 -3.36 -15.59
CA SER A 110 -24.50 -3.28 -14.63
C SER A 110 -24.52 -1.95 -13.88
N LEU A 111 -25.71 -1.56 -13.41
CA LEU A 111 -25.88 -0.33 -12.63
C LEU A 111 -25.04 -0.35 -11.35
N GLN A 112 -24.99 -1.50 -10.66
CA GLN A 112 -24.18 -1.67 -9.46
C GLN A 112 -22.68 -1.40 -9.73
N LYS A 113 -22.14 -1.87 -10.86
CA LYS A 113 -20.75 -1.59 -11.24
C LYS A 113 -20.52 -0.10 -11.50
N LYS A 114 -21.51 0.61 -12.05
CA LYS A 114 -21.48 2.08 -12.29
C LYS A 114 -21.56 2.89 -11.00
N GLU A 115 -22.26 2.41 -9.99
CA GLU A 115 -22.31 3.02 -8.65
C GLU A 115 -20.99 2.79 -7.90
N VAL A 116 -20.44 1.57 -7.99
CA VAL A 116 -19.12 1.26 -7.42
C VAL A 116 -18.02 2.08 -8.08
N LEU A 117 -18.10 2.29 -9.39
CA LEU A 117 -17.19 3.16 -10.14
C LEU A 117 -17.15 4.58 -9.55
N ALA A 118 -18.30 5.13 -9.15
CA ALA A 118 -18.36 6.46 -8.53
C ALA A 118 -17.51 6.54 -7.25
N GLY A 119 -17.60 5.54 -6.37
CA GLY A 119 -16.76 5.48 -5.17
C GLY A 119 -15.29 5.19 -5.48
N CYS A 120 -15.00 4.41 -6.52
CA CYS A 120 -13.62 4.16 -6.96
C CYS A 120 -12.94 5.43 -7.49
N CYS A 121 -13.67 6.28 -8.23
CA CYS A 121 -13.17 7.58 -8.68
C CYS A 121 -12.81 8.47 -7.49
N VAL A 122 -13.70 8.58 -6.49
CA VAL A 122 -13.41 9.35 -5.26
C VAL A 122 -12.18 8.78 -4.56
N LEU A 123 -12.09 7.46 -4.45
CA LEU A 123 -10.97 6.82 -3.78
C LEU A 123 -9.62 7.06 -4.46
N VAL A 124 -9.55 6.99 -5.79
CA VAL A 124 -8.32 7.32 -6.53
C VAL A 124 -7.93 8.78 -6.31
N CYS A 125 -8.87 9.72 -6.43
CA CYS A 125 -8.60 11.14 -6.22
C CYS A 125 -8.11 11.42 -4.80
N CYS A 126 -8.72 10.78 -3.79
CA CYS A 126 -8.26 10.88 -2.42
C CYS A 126 -6.83 10.37 -2.26
N ARG A 127 -6.45 9.26 -2.91
CA ARG A 127 -5.06 8.77 -2.86
C ARG A 127 -4.08 9.72 -3.55
N LEU A 128 -4.42 10.24 -4.72
CA LEU A 128 -3.57 11.19 -5.46
C LEU A 128 -3.28 12.46 -4.66
N LEU A 129 -4.20 12.85 -3.76
CA LEU A 129 -4.08 14.04 -2.92
C LEU A 129 -3.77 13.71 -1.45
N ASN A 130 -3.24 12.51 -1.16
CA ASN A 130 -2.83 12.03 0.17
C ASN A 130 -3.91 12.20 1.25
N TRP A 131 -5.17 11.96 0.89
CA TRP A 131 -6.29 11.96 1.81
C TRP A 131 -6.56 10.54 2.31
N PRO A 132 -6.46 10.27 3.63
CA PRO A 132 -6.37 8.91 4.17
C PRO A 132 -7.73 8.21 4.22
N ILE A 133 -8.13 7.60 3.09
CA ILE A 133 -9.35 6.79 3.00
C ILE A 133 -9.02 5.35 2.62
N THR A 134 -9.65 4.42 3.33
CA THR A 134 -9.53 2.99 3.06
C THR A 134 -10.59 2.51 2.06
N MET A 135 -10.27 1.44 1.30
CA MET A 135 -11.27 0.74 0.46
C MET A 135 -12.49 0.31 1.26
N GLY A 136 -12.29 -0.08 2.53
CA GLY A 136 -13.36 -0.52 3.42
C GLY A 136 -14.37 0.59 3.71
N THR A 137 -13.90 1.82 3.91
CA THR A 137 -14.78 2.98 4.12
C THR A 137 -15.68 3.22 2.90
N ILE A 138 -15.12 3.15 1.69
CA ILE A 138 -15.88 3.32 0.44
C ILE A 138 -16.89 2.18 0.24
N SER A 139 -16.47 0.94 0.51
CA SER A 139 -17.35 -0.23 0.48
C SER A 139 -18.54 -0.07 1.44
N CYS A 140 -18.31 0.40 2.67
CA CYS A 140 -19.39 0.69 3.62
C CYS A 140 -20.32 1.82 3.15
N LEU A 141 -19.79 2.89 2.55
CA LEU A 141 -20.60 4.02 2.04
C LEU A 141 -21.47 3.63 0.83
N LEU A 142 -21.00 2.68 0.04
CA LEU A 142 -21.67 2.17 -1.14
C LEU A 142 -22.57 0.97 -0.86
N ASP A 143 -22.52 0.38 0.33
CA ASP A 143 -23.14 -0.90 0.67
C ASP A 143 -22.79 -2.00 -0.36
N ALA A 144 -21.50 -2.07 -0.72
CA ALA A 144 -20.99 -2.97 -1.76
C ALA A 144 -19.89 -3.88 -1.21
N ASP A 145 -19.80 -5.11 -1.71
CA ASP A 145 -18.76 -6.07 -1.33
C ASP A 145 -17.35 -5.52 -1.62
N PRO A 146 -16.41 -5.50 -0.64
CA PRO A 146 -15.03 -5.05 -0.85
C PRO A 146 -14.31 -5.70 -2.03
N MET A 147 -14.63 -6.95 -2.38
CA MET A 147 -14.03 -7.61 -3.54
C MET A 147 -14.45 -6.96 -4.85
N VAL A 148 -15.74 -6.64 -5.00
CA VAL A 148 -16.27 -5.95 -6.18
C VAL A 148 -15.65 -4.56 -6.32
N VAL A 149 -15.55 -3.82 -5.20
CA VAL A 149 -14.88 -2.50 -5.18
C VAL A 149 -13.42 -2.64 -5.61
N GLY A 150 -12.71 -3.67 -5.13
CA GLY A 150 -11.33 -3.97 -5.52
C GLY A 150 -11.16 -4.23 -7.01
N MET A 151 -12.02 -5.07 -7.60
CA MET A 151 -11.99 -5.41 -9.02
C MET A 151 -12.23 -4.17 -9.90
N VAL A 152 -13.28 -3.40 -9.59
CA VAL A 152 -13.61 -2.18 -10.35
C VAL A 152 -12.52 -1.12 -10.21
N TYR A 153 -11.93 -0.98 -9.02
CA TYR A 153 -10.81 -0.06 -8.78
C TYR A 153 -9.60 -0.42 -9.65
N GLN A 154 -9.19 -1.69 -9.68
CA GLN A 154 -8.06 -2.14 -10.50
C GLN A 154 -8.32 -1.97 -11.99
N GLU A 155 -9.52 -2.32 -12.45
CA GLU A 155 -9.93 -2.13 -13.84
C GLU A 155 -9.91 -0.64 -14.25
N MET A 156 -10.44 0.23 -13.40
CA MET A 156 -10.45 1.69 -13.63
C MET A 156 -9.03 2.26 -13.70
N VAL A 157 -8.17 1.90 -12.74
CA VAL A 157 -6.77 2.36 -12.68
C VAL A 157 -6.00 1.92 -13.94
N LYS A 158 -6.20 0.68 -14.38
CA LYS A 158 -5.58 0.14 -15.61
C LYS A 158 -6.07 0.87 -16.87
N ILE A 159 -7.38 1.11 -16.98
CA ILE A 159 -7.98 1.75 -18.16
C ILE A 159 -7.57 3.20 -18.29
N LEU A 160 -7.57 3.94 -17.19
CA LEU A 160 -7.26 5.37 -17.17
C LEU A 160 -5.75 5.63 -17.09
N ASN A 161 -4.93 4.58 -17.06
CA ASN A 161 -3.48 4.61 -16.88
C ASN A 161 -3.03 5.54 -15.73
N ILE A 162 -3.68 5.38 -14.58
CA ILE A 162 -3.38 6.16 -13.38
C ILE A 162 -2.37 5.39 -12.54
N GLU A 163 -1.38 6.07 -11.99
CA GLU A 163 -0.45 5.51 -11.02
C GLU A 163 -0.77 6.09 -9.63
N PRO A 164 -1.74 5.51 -8.89
CA PRO A 164 -2.05 5.99 -7.56
C PRO A 164 -0.90 5.67 -6.59
N PRO A 165 -0.53 6.61 -5.69
CA PRO A 165 0.48 6.34 -4.68
C PRO A 165 0.03 5.20 -3.75
N ILE A 166 1.01 4.44 -3.27
CA ILE A 166 0.78 3.38 -2.28
C ILE A 166 0.32 4.04 -0.99
N ILE A 167 -0.80 3.58 -0.41
CA ILE A 167 -1.30 4.11 0.87
C ILE A 167 -0.22 3.92 1.94
N ASN A 168 0.24 5.03 2.51
CA ASN A 168 1.06 4.96 3.72
C ASN A 168 0.15 4.68 4.92
N VAL A 169 0.45 3.62 5.67
CA VAL A 169 -0.34 3.24 6.84
C VAL A 169 -0.30 4.34 7.90
N THR A 170 0.80 5.11 7.99
CA THR A 170 0.97 6.16 9.00
C THR A 170 -0.07 7.28 8.87
N GLU A 171 -0.43 7.68 7.65
CA GLU A 171 -1.44 8.72 7.39
C GLU A 171 -2.84 8.30 7.86
N VAL A 172 -3.12 6.99 7.81
CA VAL A 172 -4.42 6.44 8.24
C VAL A 172 -4.47 6.26 9.77
N VAL A 173 -3.32 6.12 10.45
CA VAL A 173 -3.27 5.92 11.91
C VAL A 173 -3.89 7.11 12.65
N GLU A 174 -3.66 8.34 12.18
CA GLU A 174 -4.20 9.53 12.83
C GLU A 174 -5.74 9.52 12.82
N ALA A 175 -6.33 9.36 11.64
CA ALA A 175 -7.79 9.26 11.49
C ALA A 175 -8.37 8.09 12.29
N HIS A 176 -7.72 6.92 12.24
CA HIS A 176 -8.18 5.73 12.95
C HIS A 176 -8.06 5.87 14.47
N SER A 177 -7.05 6.58 14.98
CA SER A 177 -6.86 6.80 16.42
C SER A 177 -7.99 7.62 17.06
N LEU A 178 -8.62 8.51 16.29
CA LEU A 178 -9.75 9.33 16.74
C LEU A 178 -11.03 8.50 16.96
N GLU A 179 -11.13 7.31 16.37
CA GLU A 179 -12.28 6.41 16.59
C GLU A 179 -12.29 5.85 18.02
N TYR A 180 -11.13 5.82 18.69
CA TYR A 180 -10.98 5.26 20.03
C TYR A 180 -11.41 6.26 21.09
N LYS A 181 -12.49 5.96 21.81
CA LYS A 181 -13.04 6.82 22.87
C LYS A 181 -12.27 6.64 24.18
N LEU A 182 -10.99 7.06 24.19
CA LEU A 182 -10.06 6.91 25.33
C LEU A 182 -9.80 8.20 26.11
N SER A 183 -10.50 9.29 25.79
CA SER A 183 -10.38 10.54 26.54
C SER A 183 -10.97 10.43 27.95
N SER A 184 -10.50 11.27 28.87
CA SER A 184 -10.92 11.30 30.29
C SER A 184 -12.42 11.48 30.50
N VAL A 185 -13.14 12.00 29.49
CA VAL A 185 -14.61 12.14 29.49
C VAL A 185 -15.32 10.79 29.37
N HIS A 186 -14.71 9.82 28.68
CA HIS A 186 -15.36 8.57 28.30
C HIS A 186 -14.97 7.38 29.19
N VAL A 187 -13.83 7.47 29.86
CA VAL A 187 -13.15 6.34 30.49
C VAL A 187 -12.49 6.79 31.81
N PRO A 188 -12.44 5.93 32.85
CA PRO A 188 -11.71 6.23 34.09
C PRO A 188 -10.27 6.67 33.85
N GLU A 189 -9.75 7.53 34.74
CA GLU A 189 -8.43 8.16 34.61
C GLU A 189 -7.29 7.13 34.45
N GLU A 190 -7.41 5.97 35.08
CA GLU A 190 -6.45 4.87 34.95
C GLU A 190 -6.26 4.37 33.51
N TYR A 191 -7.29 4.48 32.69
CA TYR A 191 -7.31 4.02 31.29
C TYR A 191 -7.38 5.18 30.30
N ALA A 192 -7.56 6.41 30.78
CA ALA A 192 -7.64 7.60 29.95
C ALA A 192 -6.27 8.01 29.38
N GLU A 193 -6.27 8.43 28.11
CA GLU A 193 -5.10 8.97 27.43
C GLU A 193 -5.39 10.16 26.52
N ASN A 194 -4.35 10.94 26.27
CA ASN A 194 -4.37 11.98 25.25
C ASN A 194 -4.26 11.36 23.85
N SER A 195 -5.17 11.75 22.96
CA SER A 195 -5.17 11.31 21.57
C SER A 195 -3.83 11.61 20.87
N LYS A 196 -3.26 12.80 21.07
CA LYS A 196 -2.01 13.20 20.39
C LYS A 196 -0.82 12.32 20.76
N ASP A 197 -0.65 12.02 22.05
CA ASP A 197 0.45 11.20 22.54
C ASP A 197 0.28 9.74 22.11
N LEU A 198 -0.97 9.26 22.12
CA LEU A 198 -1.34 7.93 21.63
C LEU A 198 -1.01 7.78 20.14
N THR A 199 -1.42 8.74 19.31
CA THR A 199 -1.15 8.74 17.87
C THR A 199 0.35 8.80 17.59
N LYS A 200 1.09 9.71 18.24
CA LYS A 200 2.55 9.83 18.07
C LYS A 200 3.27 8.51 18.35
N ARG A 201 2.91 7.83 19.44
CA ARG A 201 3.51 6.54 19.80
C ARG A 201 3.06 5.41 18.86
N ALA A 202 1.80 5.43 18.42
CA ALA A 202 1.26 4.44 17.49
C ALA A 202 1.93 4.54 16.12
N VAL A 203 2.13 5.75 15.59
CA VAL A 203 2.86 5.99 14.33
C VAL A 203 4.27 5.42 14.44
N ALA A 204 5.01 5.73 15.51
CA ALA A 204 6.36 5.23 15.71
C ALA A 204 6.43 3.68 15.80
N LEU A 205 5.41 3.04 16.40
CA LEU A 205 5.29 1.57 16.42
C LEU A 205 4.93 0.98 15.06
N VAL A 206 4.10 1.67 14.26
CA VAL A 206 3.76 1.24 12.90
C VAL A 206 4.98 1.35 11.98
N GLU A 207 5.78 2.41 12.10
CA GLU A 207 7.05 2.54 11.38
C GLU A 207 8.02 1.41 11.77
N LEU A 208 8.17 1.12 13.07
CA LEU A 208 8.98 -0.02 13.52
C LEU A 208 8.44 -1.36 12.99
N ALA A 209 7.12 -1.51 12.89
CA ALA A 209 6.48 -2.69 12.32
C ALA A 209 6.73 -2.79 10.80
N ALA A 210 6.86 -1.67 10.09
CA ALA A 210 7.23 -1.64 8.68
C ALA A 210 8.69 -2.11 8.51
N ASP A 211 9.62 -1.57 9.31
CA ASP A 211 11.05 -1.93 9.29
C ASP A 211 11.29 -3.42 9.63
N SER A 212 10.36 -4.05 10.34
CA SER A 212 10.45 -5.46 10.78
C SER A 212 9.53 -6.42 10.01
N TRP A 213 9.05 -6.03 8.82
CA TRP A 213 8.24 -6.87 7.92
C TRP A 213 6.89 -7.34 8.50
N ILE A 214 6.33 -6.61 9.46
CA ILE A 214 5.01 -6.91 10.03
C ILE A 214 3.88 -6.29 9.19
N VAL A 215 4.14 -5.20 8.47
CA VAL A 215 3.13 -4.44 7.68
C VAL A 215 2.91 -5.03 6.28
N THR A 216 3.99 -5.39 5.59
CA THR A 216 3.99 -5.74 4.16
C THR A 216 3.03 -6.88 3.81
N GLY A 217 2.15 -6.65 2.83
CA GLY A 217 1.18 -7.64 2.35
C GLY A 217 0.00 -7.92 3.30
N ARG A 218 -0.23 -7.08 4.31
CA ARG A 218 -1.28 -7.29 5.31
C ARG A 218 -2.30 -6.15 5.34
N LYS A 219 -3.49 -6.45 5.85
CA LYS A 219 -4.53 -5.44 6.06
C LYS A 219 -4.06 -4.42 7.11
N PRO A 220 -4.18 -3.10 6.86
CA PRO A 220 -3.66 -2.06 7.75
C PRO A 220 -4.41 -1.97 9.07
N ILE A 221 -5.74 -2.10 9.08
CA ILE A 221 -6.59 -1.92 10.28
C ILE A 221 -6.12 -2.80 11.47
N PRO A 222 -5.93 -4.14 11.33
CA PRO A 222 -5.41 -4.95 12.43
C PRO A 222 -4.01 -4.57 12.92
N VAL A 223 -3.16 -3.99 12.06
CA VAL A 223 -1.81 -3.54 12.45
C VAL A 223 -1.91 -2.25 13.25
N MET A 224 -2.69 -1.28 12.80
CA MET A 224 -2.95 -0.03 13.53
C MET A 224 -3.59 -0.31 14.89
N MET A 225 -4.57 -1.20 14.96
CA MET A 225 -5.20 -1.62 16.21
C MET A 225 -4.20 -2.21 17.21
N ALA A 226 -3.26 -3.05 16.74
CA ALA A 226 -2.21 -3.60 17.57
C ALA A 226 -1.24 -2.52 18.06
N ALA A 227 -0.84 -1.59 17.19
CA ALA A 227 0.03 -0.47 17.52
C ALA A 227 -0.62 0.49 18.54
N ILE A 228 -1.89 0.83 18.37
CA ILE A 228 -2.67 1.69 19.29
C ILE A 228 -2.79 1.01 20.66
N TYR A 229 -3.13 -0.27 20.70
CA TYR A 229 -3.22 -1.02 21.96
C TYR A 229 -1.87 -1.06 22.71
N LEU A 230 -0.77 -1.36 22.03
CA LEU A 230 0.57 -1.37 22.65
C LEU A 230 1.03 0.04 23.06
N SER A 231 0.67 1.07 22.28
CA SER A 231 0.93 2.47 22.63
C SER A 231 0.21 2.87 23.91
N TRP A 232 -1.07 2.54 24.00
CA TRP A 232 -1.89 2.80 25.18
C TRP A 232 -1.36 2.08 26.43
N GLN A 233 -0.92 0.83 26.32
CA GLN A 233 -0.33 0.11 27.45
C GLN A 233 1.01 0.69 27.89
N SER A 234 1.83 1.17 26.95
CA SER A 234 3.18 1.66 27.25
C SER A 234 3.22 3.10 27.77
N LEU A 235 2.22 3.95 27.47
CA LEU A 235 2.19 5.34 27.95
C LEU A 235 2.08 5.42 29.48
N LYS A 236 1.22 4.59 30.07
CA LYS A 236 1.11 4.43 31.53
C LYS A 236 1.07 2.94 31.89
N PRO A 237 2.22 2.29 32.09
CA PRO A 237 2.28 0.84 32.34
C PRO A 237 1.83 0.48 33.77
N ASN A 238 0.53 0.63 34.05
CA ASN A 238 -0.09 0.26 35.31
C ASN A 238 -0.44 -1.24 35.33
N LYS A 239 -0.54 -1.83 36.53
CA LYS A 239 -0.95 -3.24 36.71
C LYS A 239 -2.28 -3.54 36.00
N HIS A 240 -3.21 -2.59 35.98
CA HIS A 240 -4.51 -2.69 35.32
C HIS A 240 -4.39 -2.73 33.79
N ARG A 241 -3.55 -1.88 33.17
CA ARG A 241 -3.38 -1.83 31.71
C ARG A 241 -2.63 -3.05 31.17
N LEU A 242 -1.59 -3.49 31.88
CA LEU A 242 -0.80 -4.66 31.48
C LEU A 242 -1.60 -5.96 31.55
N LYS A 243 -2.52 -6.08 32.53
CA LYS A 243 -3.45 -7.22 32.64
C LYS A 243 -4.69 -7.09 31.74
N CYS A 244 -4.92 -5.92 31.13
CA CYS A 244 -6.08 -5.70 30.27
C CYS A 244 -5.89 -6.41 28.93
N SER A 245 -6.78 -7.34 28.59
CA SER A 245 -6.76 -8.02 27.31
C SER A 245 -7.20 -7.09 26.17
N LEU A 246 -6.83 -7.42 24.93
CA LEU A 246 -7.29 -6.67 23.74
C LEU A 246 -8.82 -6.53 23.70
N GLU A 247 -9.54 -7.57 24.12
CA GLU A 247 -11.00 -7.56 24.09
C GLU A 247 -11.62 -6.57 25.08
N LYS A 248 -11.10 -6.54 26.32
CA LYS A 248 -11.49 -5.55 27.31
C LYS A 248 -11.14 -4.14 26.85
N PHE A 249 -9.95 -3.96 26.25
CA PHE A 249 -9.55 -2.68 25.67
C PHE A 249 -10.50 -2.21 24.56
N CYS A 250 -10.88 -3.09 23.63
CA CYS A 250 -11.85 -2.78 22.57
C CYS A 250 -13.23 -2.39 23.14
N GLN A 251 -13.70 -3.04 24.20
CA GLN A 251 -14.94 -2.69 24.89
C GLN A 251 -14.87 -1.30 25.53
N ILE A 252 -13.76 -1.00 26.23
CA ILE A 252 -13.53 0.32 26.85
C ILE A 252 -13.48 1.42 25.79
N ALA A 253 -12.74 1.19 24.70
CA ALA A 253 -12.58 2.16 23.62
C ALA A 253 -13.80 2.27 22.68
N LYS A 254 -14.80 1.38 22.81
CA LYS A 254 -15.99 1.25 21.96
C LYS A 254 -15.66 0.98 20.48
N VAL A 255 -14.69 0.11 20.22
CA VAL A 255 -14.24 -0.28 18.86
C VAL A 255 -14.42 -1.79 18.64
N ASN A 256 -14.74 -2.19 17.41
CA ASN A 256 -14.91 -3.60 17.03
C ASN A 256 -13.57 -4.34 16.98
N LYS A 257 -13.47 -5.48 17.66
CA LYS A 257 -12.25 -6.32 17.68
C LYS A 257 -12.03 -7.01 16.33
N HIS A 258 -10.85 -6.82 15.74
CA HIS A 258 -10.44 -7.57 14.55
C HIS A 258 -9.64 -8.84 14.93
N ARG A 259 -10.09 -10.01 14.44
CA ARG A 259 -9.43 -11.31 14.71
C ARG A 259 -7.91 -11.33 14.41
N PRO A 260 -7.41 -10.73 13.30
CA PRO A 260 -5.97 -10.73 13.04
C PRO A 260 -5.14 -9.86 13.99
N ALA A 261 -5.76 -8.92 14.71
CA ALA A 261 -5.04 -7.96 15.56
C ALA A 261 -4.27 -8.66 16.69
N SER A 262 -4.84 -9.72 17.30
CA SER A 262 -4.15 -10.52 18.31
C SER A 262 -2.84 -11.12 17.80
N LYS A 263 -2.80 -11.60 16.55
CA LYS A 263 -1.57 -12.11 15.93
C LYS A 263 -0.55 -11.00 15.71
N ARG A 264 -1.01 -9.81 15.28
CA ARG A 264 -0.15 -8.63 15.09
C ARG A 264 0.49 -8.18 16.41
N ILE A 265 -0.26 -8.17 17.51
CA ILE A 265 0.26 -7.85 18.84
C ILE A 265 1.38 -8.81 19.24
N THR A 266 1.18 -10.12 19.05
CA THR A 266 2.21 -11.11 19.38
C THR A 266 3.48 -10.93 18.54
N GLU A 267 3.34 -10.66 17.24
CA GLU A 267 4.49 -10.41 16.36
C GLU A 267 5.24 -9.12 16.74
N MET A 268 4.51 -8.03 16.99
CA MET A 268 5.11 -6.76 17.44
C MET A 268 5.81 -6.92 18.80
N LYS A 269 5.19 -7.62 19.76
CA LYS A 269 5.84 -7.96 21.04
C LYS A 269 7.12 -8.78 20.84
N LYS A 270 7.15 -9.74 19.93
CA LYS A 270 8.36 -10.52 19.61
C LYS A 270 9.48 -9.64 19.05
N VAL A 271 9.17 -8.71 18.14
CA VAL A 271 10.14 -7.74 17.60
C VAL A 271 10.66 -6.84 18.71
N LEU A 272 9.76 -6.28 19.53
CA LEU A 272 10.14 -5.46 20.67
C LEU A 272 11.02 -6.23 21.66
N CYS A 273 10.76 -7.53 21.89
CA CYS A 273 11.62 -8.34 22.78
C CYS A 273 13.02 -8.53 22.20
N LYS A 274 13.14 -8.75 20.87
CA LYS A 274 14.45 -8.82 20.21
C LYS A 274 15.23 -7.53 20.38
N LEU A 275 14.57 -6.37 20.23
CA LEU A 275 15.20 -5.06 20.40
C LEU A 275 15.50 -4.73 21.87
N GLY A 276 14.61 -5.11 22.79
CA GLY A 276 14.79 -4.84 24.22
C GLY A 276 15.99 -5.57 24.82
N LYS A 277 16.34 -6.75 24.31
CA LYS A 277 17.55 -7.48 24.72
C LYS A 277 18.85 -6.73 24.41
N GLU A 278 18.82 -5.84 23.42
CA GLU A 278 19.99 -5.05 23.03
C GLU A 278 20.17 -3.78 23.87
N ILE A 279 19.26 -3.49 24.80
CA ILE A 279 19.32 -2.30 25.65
C ILE A 279 20.33 -2.53 26.78
N PRO A 280 21.45 -1.77 26.85
CA PRO A 280 22.52 -2.05 27.82
C PRO A 280 22.11 -1.88 29.29
N TRP A 281 21.18 -0.98 29.59
CA TRP A 281 20.76 -0.69 30.96
C TRP A 281 19.62 -1.58 31.48
N VAL A 282 19.02 -2.40 30.62
CA VAL A 282 17.97 -3.35 31.01
C VAL A 282 18.64 -4.66 31.43
N ARG A 283 18.74 -4.89 32.75
CA ARG A 283 19.36 -6.10 33.31
C ARG A 283 18.41 -7.30 33.40
N GLU A 284 17.11 -7.03 33.45
CA GLU A 284 16.08 -8.07 33.52
C GLU A 284 15.88 -8.74 32.15
N ALA A 285 15.58 -10.04 32.15
CA ALA A 285 15.23 -10.74 30.92
C ALA A 285 13.95 -10.14 30.31
N VAL A 286 14.05 -9.65 29.08
CA VAL A 286 12.92 -9.03 28.37
C VAL A 286 11.96 -10.10 27.87
N THR A 287 10.78 -10.16 28.49
CA THR A 287 9.68 -11.06 28.12
C THR A 287 8.54 -10.30 27.41
N PRO A 288 7.65 -10.99 26.67
CA PRO A 288 6.50 -10.35 26.01
C PRO A 288 5.55 -9.58 26.94
N ASP A 289 5.60 -9.84 28.24
CA ASP A 289 4.78 -9.18 29.24
C ASP A 289 5.46 -7.94 29.86
N ASN A 290 6.79 -7.97 29.98
CA ASN A 290 7.57 -6.83 30.51
C ASN A 290 7.94 -5.81 29.43
N VAL A 291 8.12 -6.26 28.18
CA VAL A 291 8.63 -5.43 27.07
C VAL A 291 7.85 -4.14 26.84
N VAL A 292 6.56 -4.13 27.17
CA VAL A 292 5.67 -2.97 27.00
C VAL A 292 6.17 -1.75 27.80
N ARG A 293 6.86 -1.96 28.93
CA ARG A 293 7.44 -0.89 29.75
C ARG A 293 8.63 -0.20 29.07
N GLN A 294 9.33 -0.91 28.20
CA GLN A 294 10.55 -0.44 27.53
C GLN A 294 10.26 0.14 26.14
N VAL A 295 8.99 0.15 25.70
CA VAL A 295 8.61 0.61 24.36
C VAL A 295 9.08 2.04 24.09
N GLU A 296 9.05 2.92 25.09
CA GLU A 296 9.53 4.30 24.92
C GLU A 296 11.03 4.36 24.60
N ASP A 297 11.85 3.65 25.36
CA ASP A 297 13.29 3.57 25.14
C ASP A 297 13.62 2.90 23.79
N ILE A 298 12.89 1.82 23.46
CA ILE A 298 13.04 1.11 22.19
C ILE A 298 12.74 2.04 21.02
N LEU A 299 11.64 2.80 21.08
CA LEU A 299 11.25 3.72 20.02
C LEU A 299 12.22 4.89 19.89
N LYS A 300 12.71 5.43 21.00
CA LYS A 300 13.69 6.53 21.02
C LYS A 300 15.00 6.13 20.34
N HIS A 301 15.44 4.89 20.50
CA HIS A 301 16.70 4.37 19.95
C HIS A 301 16.54 3.34 18.83
N ARG A 302 15.37 3.33 18.15
CA ARG A 302 14.96 2.25 17.24
C ARG A 302 16.00 1.89 16.17
N TYR A 303 16.60 2.88 15.50
CA TYR A 303 17.56 2.64 14.42
C TYR A 303 18.87 2.03 14.93
N ALA A 304 19.34 2.49 16.09
CA ALA A 304 20.55 1.95 16.72
C ALA A 304 20.31 0.52 17.20
N LEU A 305 19.16 0.26 17.82
CA LEU A 305 18.78 -1.08 18.31
C LEU A 305 18.56 -2.06 17.15
N LEU A 306 17.93 -1.65 16.05
CA LEU A 306 17.77 -2.49 14.86
C LEU A 306 19.12 -2.93 14.29
N ARG A 307 20.04 -1.97 14.09
CA ARG A 307 21.39 -2.27 13.57
C ARG A 307 22.22 -3.11 14.53
N ARG A 308 22.05 -2.89 15.85
CA ARG A 308 22.76 -3.68 16.86
C ARG A 308 22.22 -5.11 16.90
N ALA A 309 20.90 -5.28 16.94
CA ALA A 309 20.26 -6.59 16.94
C ALA A 309 20.66 -7.44 15.72
N LEU A 310 20.73 -6.81 14.53
CA LEU A 310 21.20 -7.49 13.31
C LEU A 310 22.64 -7.99 13.45
N ARG A 311 23.56 -7.13 13.93
CA ARG A 311 24.97 -7.51 14.15
C ARG A 311 25.13 -8.62 15.19
N THR A 312 24.48 -8.49 16.35
CA THR A 312 24.51 -9.53 17.40
C THR A 312 24.01 -10.87 16.85
N HIS A 313 22.98 -10.85 16.01
CA HIS A 313 22.44 -12.08 15.40
C HIS A 313 23.38 -12.69 14.35
N GLU A 314 24.05 -11.88 13.54
CA GLU A 314 25.08 -12.34 12.61
C GLU A 314 26.29 -12.96 13.34
N GLU A 315 26.74 -12.33 14.43
CA GLU A 315 27.81 -12.86 15.29
C GLU A 315 27.45 -14.21 15.91
N VAL A 316 26.21 -14.36 16.40
CA VAL A 316 25.70 -15.63 16.95
C VAL A 316 25.65 -16.71 15.87
N LEU A 317 25.18 -16.40 14.67
CA LEU A 317 25.16 -17.36 13.57
C LEU A 317 26.56 -17.81 13.13
N LEU A 318 27.53 -16.90 13.12
CA LEU A 318 28.93 -17.25 12.82
C LEU A 318 29.51 -18.17 13.90
N ALA A 319 29.22 -17.91 15.17
CA ALA A 319 29.63 -18.78 16.27
C ALA A 319 28.98 -20.18 16.21
N GLU A 320 27.69 -20.26 15.87
CA GLU A 320 26.99 -21.55 15.67
C GLU A 320 27.58 -22.34 14.49
N CYS A 321 27.88 -21.68 13.37
CA CYS A 321 28.55 -22.31 12.23
C CYS A 321 29.94 -22.83 12.62
N GLN A 322 30.73 -22.05 13.36
CA GLN A 322 32.06 -22.46 13.83
C GLN A 322 32.00 -23.64 14.80
N ALA A 323 31.05 -23.65 15.75
CA ALA A 323 30.85 -24.76 16.67
C ALA A 323 30.45 -26.07 15.96
N SER A 324 29.62 -26.00 14.92
CA SER A 324 29.25 -27.18 14.12
C SER A 324 30.39 -27.77 13.30
N CYS A 325 31.43 -26.97 12.99
CA CYS A 325 32.65 -27.44 12.31
C CYS A 325 33.66 -28.08 13.29
N GLU A 326 33.62 -27.75 14.59
CA GLU A 326 34.51 -28.35 15.59
C GLU A 326 34.02 -29.74 16.05
N ASP A 327 32.71 -29.96 16.10
CA ASP A 327 32.12 -31.28 16.42
C ASP A 327 32.37 -32.35 15.34
N SER A 328 32.80 -31.96 14.13
CA SER A 328 33.15 -32.87 13.03
C SER A 328 34.64 -33.24 12.96
N LEU A 329 35.48 -32.70 13.85
CA LEU A 329 36.93 -32.94 13.87
C LEU A 329 37.44 -33.72 15.10
N THR A 330 36.56 -34.28 15.93
CA THR A 330 36.96 -34.98 17.18
C THR A 330 36.83 -36.52 17.17
N GLU A 331 36.54 -37.13 16.03
CA GLU A 331 36.73 -38.58 15.82
C GLU A 331 37.68 -38.84 14.65
N GLU A 332 38.97 -38.61 14.87
CA GLU A 332 40.08 -39.48 14.45
C GLU A 332 41.38 -38.72 14.69
N THR A 333 42.09 -39.07 15.76
CA THR A 333 43.54 -39.36 15.68
C THR A 333 44.07 -39.74 17.06
N ALA A 334 44.50 -41.00 17.15
CA ALA A 334 45.52 -41.45 18.09
C ALA A 334 46.73 -41.95 17.28
N PRO A 335 47.95 -41.91 17.85
CA PRO A 335 49.08 -41.22 17.22
C PRO A 335 50.20 -42.16 16.78
N THR A 336 51.08 -41.70 15.86
CA THR A 336 52.48 -42.16 15.88
C THR A 336 53.46 -41.24 15.14
N GLN A 337 54.56 -40.94 15.86
CA GLN A 337 55.96 -40.79 15.43
C GLN A 337 56.49 -39.43 14.92
N SER A 338 57.12 -38.75 15.89
CA SER A 338 58.38 -37.99 15.86
C SER A 338 59.33 -38.20 14.67
N SER A 339 59.95 -37.12 14.18
CA SER A 339 61.42 -36.89 14.15
C SER A 339 61.79 -35.51 13.57
N GLU A 340 62.65 -34.79 14.31
CA GLU A 340 63.72 -33.85 13.88
C GLU A 340 63.36 -32.53 13.13
N LEU A 341 63.44 -31.35 13.78
CA LEU A 341 64.62 -30.46 13.99
C LEU A 341 65.16 -29.79 12.71
N VAL A 342 65.12 -28.45 12.66
CA VAL A 342 66.29 -27.54 12.57
C VAL A 342 65.86 -26.05 12.46
N GLU A 343 66.33 -25.28 13.46
CA GLU A 343 66.79 -23.87 13.50
C GLU A 343 65.86 -22.69 13.12
N GLN A 344 65.51 -21.76 14.05
CA GLN A 344 66.30 -20.63 14.60
C GLN A 344 66.68 -19.59 13.51
N ASN A 345 66.49 -18.27 13.59
CA ASN A 345 65.99 -17.31 14.58
C ASN A 345 65.84 -15.92 13.82
N PRO A 346 65.80 -14.70 14.41
CA PRO A 346 64.65 -13.80 14.30
C PRO A 346 64.98 -12.34 13.85
N ASN A 347 63.97 -11.47 13.97
CA ASN A 347 64.02 -10.04 14.35
C ASN A 347 63.85 -8.90 13.33
N ALA A 348 63.10 -7.90 13.86
CA ALA A 348 63.09 -6.45 13.64
C ALA A 348 62.31 -5.95 12.41
N SER A 349 61.13 -5.31 12.55
CA SER A 349 60.72 -4.04 13.21
C SER A 349 60.72 -2.82 12.26
N SER A 350 59.92 -1.81 12.63
CA SER A 350 59.69 -0.46 12.06
C SER A 350 58.87 -0.42 10.76
N VAL A 351 57.60 0.00 10.77
CA VAL A 351 57.06 1.39 10.95
C VAL A 351 57.54 2.31 9.82
N GLU A 352 56.64 2.68 8.90
CA GLU A 352 56.31 4.08 8.60
C GLU A 352 55.19 4.20 7.55
N GLN A 353 54.31 5.16 7.81
CA GLN A 353 53.25 5.66 6.95
C GLN A 353 53.86 6.46 5.78
N CYS A 354 53.18 6.50 4.62
CA CYS A 354 52.96 7.78 3.94
C CYS A 354 51.89 7.67 2.85
N GLU A 355 50.87 8.51 2.98
CA GLU A 355 49.93 8.92 1.95
C GLU A 355 50.68 9.65 0.81
N LEU A 356 50.20 9.54 -0.43
CA LEU A 356 50.28 10.64 -1.40
C LEU A 356 49.14 10.54 -2.43
N ASN A 357 48.32 11.60 -2.45
CA ASN A 357 47.37 11.95 -3.49
C ASN A 357 48.10 12.50 -4.74
N ALA A 358 47.53 12.31 -5.93
CA ALA A 358 47.73 13.22 -7.05
C ALA A 358 46.52 13.21 -8.01
N GLU A 359 46.05 14.41 -8.34
CA GLU A 359 44.86 14.71 -9.13
C GLU A 359 45.09 14.77 -10.65
N ARG A 360 43.96 14.64 -11.37
CA ARG A 360 43.51 15.46 -12.54
C ARG A 360 44.12 15.20 -13.94
N ALA A 361 43.24 14.82 -14.88
CA ALA A 361 43.13 15.41 -16.23
C ALA A 361 41.75 15.10 -16.87
N GLN A 362 41.35 15.90 -17.86
CA GLN A 362 39.98 16.19 -18.30
C GLN A 362 39.45 15.35 -19.50
N ARG A 363 38.12 15.39 -19.65
CA ARG A 363 37.11 14.93 -20.68
C ARG A 363 37.49 15.12 -22.18
N PRO A 364 36.71 14.71 -23.22
CA PRO A 364 35.26 14.32 -23.28
C PRO A 364 34.85 13.16 -24.26
N GLY A 365 33.55 12.76 -24.25
CA GLY A 365 32.85 12.28 -25.45
C GLY A 365 31.97 11.02 -25.33
N ASP A 366 30.64 11.23 -25.38
CA ASP A 366 29.57 10.44 -26.03
C ASP A 366 29.15 9.01 -25.60
N GLY A 367 27.82 8.87 -25.41
CA GLY A 367 27.00 7.75 -25.93
C GLY A 367 26.77 6.48 -25.08
N ASP A 368 25.48 6.17 -24.87
CA ASP A 368 24.83 4.86 -24.62
C ASP A 368 24.80 4.19 -23.22
N ASP A 369 23.58 4.21 -22.66
CA ASP A 369 22.72 3.08 -22.27
C ASP A 369 23.20 1.93 -21.34
N ASN A 370 22.57 1.93 -20.15
CA ASN A 370 22.08 0.78 -19.35
C ASN A 370 23.09 -0.07 -18.50
N PRO A 371 22.62 -0.78 -17.45
CA PRO A 371 23.21 -0.68 -16.11
C PRO A 371 24.06 -1.91 -15.75
N CYS A 372 25.16 -1.65 -15.04
CA CYS A 372 26.11 -2.65 -14.55
C CYS A 372 25.45 -3.70 -13.64
N THR A 373 25.45 -4.92 -14.15
CA THR A 373 25.38 -6.20 -13.46
C THR A 373 26.62 -6.34 -12.57
N VAL A 374 26.46 -6.46 -11.25
CA VAL A 374 27.57 -6.81 -10.35
C VAL A 374 27.70 -8.33 -10.37
N SER A 375 28.87 -8.80 -10.81
CA SER A 375 29.26 -10.21 -10.92
C SER A 375 29.14 -10.94 -9.58
N GLU A 376 28.41 -12.05 -9.61
CA GLU A 376 28.50 -13.10 -8.60
C GLU A 376 29.80 -13.87 -8.80
N LEU A 377 30.63 -13.91 -7.75
CA LEU A 377 31.83 -14.73 -7.70
C LEU A 377 31.40 -16.20 -7.57
N HIS A 378 31.49 -16.95 -8.67
CA HIS A 378 31.31 -18.40 -8.67
C HIS A 378 32.37 -19.04 -7.77
N THR A 379 31.94 -19.72 -6.72
CA THR A 379 32.73 -20.76 -6.06
C THR A 379 31.91 -22.04 -6.12
N ASP A 380 32.32 -22.96 -6.99
CA ASP A 380 31.75 -24.29 -7.14
C ASP A 380 31.83 -25.04 -5.80
N ILE A 381 30.67 -25.39 -5.23
CA ILE A 381 30.56 -26.42 -4.21
C ILE A 381 29.51 -27.42 -4.66
N GLN A 382 30.02 -28.61 -4.92
CA GLN A 382 29.41 -29.88 -5.25
C GLN A 382 28.09 -30.15 -4.50
N GLU A 383 27.06 -30.53 -5.27
CA GLU A 383 25.71 -30.85 -4.81
C GLU A 383 25.69 -31.98 -3.76
N SER A 384 25.55 -31.61 -2.47
CA SER A 384 25.07 -32.50 -1.42
C SER A 384 23.55 -32.34 -1.28
N GLN A 385 22.82 -33.44 -1.37
CA GLN A 385 21.37 -33.51 -1.18
C GLN A 385 20.98 -33.21 0.28
N ASP A 386 20.90 -31.93 0.64
CA ASP A 386 20.22 -31.46 1.84
C ASP A 386 19.12 -30.46 1.45
N PRO A 387 17.92 -30.53 2.06
CA PRO A 387 16.87 -29.57 1.77
C PRO A 387 17.35 -28.18 2.20
N THR A 388 17.60 -27.32 1.21
CA THR A 388 18.07 -25.94 1.38
C THR A 388 17.49 -25.30 2.64
N PRO A 389 18.32 -24.89 3.62
CA PRO A 389 17.84 -24.37 4.88
C PRO A 389 17.05 -23.08 4.63
N ASN A 390 15.79 -23.05 5.08
CA ASN A 390 14.87 -21.92 4.92
C ASN A 390 15.55 -20.60 5.33
N TRP A 391 15.80 -19.70 4.37
CA TRP A 391 16.48 -18.41 4.60
C TRP A 391 15.81 -17.56 5.68
N GLY A 392 14.48 -17.67 5.83
CA GLY A 392 13.75 -16.94 6.87
C GLY A 392 14.11 -17.35 8.30
N LYS A 393 14.77 -18.49 8.50
CA LYS A 393 15.33 -18.88 9.80
C LYS A 393 16.71 -18.28 10.06
N ARG A 394 17.46 -17.92 9.00
CA ARG A 394 18.77 -17.26 9.10
C ARG A 394 18.64 -15.77 9.38
N VAL A 395 17.61 -15.10 8.86
CA VAL A 395 17.46 -13.65 9.04
C VAL A 395 16.70 -13.30 10.32
N LEU A 396 17.23 -12.40 11.14
CA LEU A 396 16.62 -11.99 12.41
C LEU A 396 15.21 -11.41 12.22
N PHE A 397 15.05 -10.49 11.26
CA PHE A 397 13.78 -9.89 10.89
C PHE A 397 13.38 -10.37 9.51
N ALA A 398 12.66 -11.50 9.47
CA ALA A 398 12.06 -12.01 8.25
C ALA A 398 10.52 -11.93 8.32
N PRO A 399 9.84 -11.80 7.17
CA PRO A 399 8.38 -11.86 7.12
C PRO A 399 7.86 -13.11 7.85
N PRO A 400 6.82 -13.00 8.70
CA PRO A 400 6.36 -14.14 9.49
C PRO A 400 5.88 -15.36 8.67
N CYS A 401 5.52 -15.16 7.40
CA CYS A 401 5.17 -16.24 6.47
C CYS A 401 6.38 -17.09 6.03
N VAL A 402 7.59 -16.52 6.05
CA VAL A 402 8.83 -17.21 5.67
C VAL A 402 9.43 -17.93 6.87
N THR A 403 9.39 -17.30 8.05
CA THR A 403 9.88 -17.93 9.30
C THR A 403 9.11 -19.19 9.69
N HIS A 404 7.79 -19.19 9.44
CA HIS A 404 6.90 -20.31 9.75
C HIS A 404 6.16 -20.73 8.46
N PRO A 405 6.86 -21.32 7.48
CA PRO A 405 6.21 -21.73 6.25
C PRO A 405 5.14 -22.77 6.60
N ARG A 406 3.95 -22.64 5.99
CA ARG A 406 2.98 -23.73 6.04
C ARG A 406 3.66 -24.98 5.49
N LYS A 407 3.39 -26.14 6.10
CA LYS A 407 3.86 -27.43 5.58
C LYS A 407 3.48 -27.48 4.09
N LYS A 408 4.47 -27.38 3.21
CA LYS A 408 4.25 -27.60 1.78
C LYS A 408 3.86 -29.08 1.69
N ARG A 409 2.68 -29.36 1.14
CA ARG A 409 2.37 -30.74 0.72
C ARG A 409 3.50 -31.14 -0.22
N ARG A 410 4.07 -32.32 -0.01
CA ARG A 410 5.07 -32.89 -0.93
C ARG A 410 4.48 -32.72 -2.32
N VAL A 411 5.18 -31.99 -3.18
CA VAL A 411 4.78 -31.80 -4.59
C VAL A 411 4.44 -33.20 -5.10
N GLU A 412 3.27 -33.35 -5.71
CA GLU A 412 2.91 -34.58 -6.42
C GLU A 412 4.11 -34.96 -7.29
N GLN A 413 4.40 -36.26 -7.36
CA GLN A 413 5.56 -36.78 -8.09
C GLN A 413 5.70 -36.02 -9.42
N PRO A 414 6.93 -35.66 -9.84
CA PRO A 414 7.15 -34.92 -11.08
C PRO A 414 6.30 -35.57 -12.16
N GLU A 415 5.51 -34.75 -12.86
CA GLU A 415 4.59 -35.15 -13.93
C GLU A 415 5.23 -36.31 -14.70
N LEU A 416 4.54 -37.46 -14.72
CA LEU A 416 4.99 -38.63 -15.45
C LEU A 416 5.26 -38.16 -16.89
N LYS A 417 6.54 -38.05 -17.25
CA LYS A 417 6.98 -37.46 -18.52
C LYS A 417 6.56 -38.28 -19.74
N ASP A 418 6.02 -39.46 -19.51
CA ASP A 418 5.72 -40.46 -20.51
C ASP A 418 4.24 -40.49 -20.91
N VAL A 419 3.45 -39.46 -20.56
CA VAL A 419 2.07 -39.31 -21.02
C VAL A 419 2.04 -38.36 -22.23
N THR A 420 1.86 -38.95 -23.41
CA THR A 420 1.78 -38.34 -24.74
C THR A 420 0.35 -37.99 -25.17
N GLY A 421 -0.66 -38.63 -24.57
CA GLY A 421 -2.08 -38.45 -24.90
C GLY A 421 -2.57 -39.33 -26.05
N ASP A 422 -1.66 -40.05 -26.71
CA ASP A 422 -1.94 -41.01 -27.78
C ASP A 422 -1.87 -42.47 -27.27
N GLU A 423 -1.83 -42.68 -25.94
CA GLU A 423 -1.82 -44.01 -25.36
C GLU A 423 -3.10 -44.78 -25.68
N GLU A 424 -2.97 -46.07 -25.97
CA GLU A 424 -4.11 -46.95 -26.14
C GLU A 424 -4.85 -47.12 -24.81
N ILE A 425 -6.10 -46.65 -24.77
CA ILE A 425 -6.98 -46.80 -23.60
C ILE A 425 -7.68 -48.15 -23.73
N SER A 426 -7.34 -49.09 -22.85
CA SER A 426 -7.98 -50.41 -22.84
C SER A 426 -9.48 -50.33 -22.53
N ASP A 427 -10.28 -51.22 -23.11
CA ASP A 427 -11.71 -51.33 -22.79
C ASP A 427 -11.96 -51.54 -21.29
N SER A 428 -11.07 -52.25 -20.58
CA SER A 428 -11.16 -52.42 -19.13
C SER A 428 -11.02 -51.12 -18.32
N GLU A 429 -10.23 -50.17 -18.82
CA GLU A 429 -10.10 -48.85 -18.20
C GLU A 429 -11.41 -48.06 -18.41
N ILE A 430 -11.97 -48.11 -19.62
CA ILE A 430 -13.23 -47.45 -19.97
C ILE A 430 -14.40 -48.05 -19.14
N ASP A 431 -14.47 -49.37 -19.05
CA ASP A 431 -15.49 -50.09 -18.31
C ASP A 431 -15.47 -49.76 -16.81
N SER A 432 -14.32 -49.40 -16.24
CA SER A 432 -14.22 -48.98 -14.83
C SER A 432 -15.02 -47.70 -14.52
N TYR A 433 -15.29 -46.88 -15.53
CA TYR A 433 -16.12 -45.67 -15.42
C TYR A 433 -17.60 -45.91 -15.73
N ILE A 434 -17.94 -47.07 -16.31
CA ILE A 434 -19.31 -47.42 -16.68
C ILE A 434 -19.94 -48.19 -15.52
N ARG A 435 -21.05 -47.66 -15.01
CA ARG A 435 -21.81 -48.36 -13.98
C ARG A 435 -22.24 -49.73 -14.49
N THR A 436 -22.07 -50.73 -13.64
CA THR A 436 -22.58 -52.06 -13.91
C THR A 436 -24.12 -52.03 -14.03
N PRO A 437 -24.73 -52.98 -14.75
CA PRO A 437 -26.19 -53.05 -14.86
C PRO A 437 -26.91 -53.17 -13.51
N GLN A 438 -26.23 -53.71 -12.49
CA GLN A 438 -26.76 -53.78 -11.13
C GLN A 438 -26.76 -52.41 -10.45
N GLU A 439 -25.63 -51.70 -10.47
CA GLU A 439 -25.52 -50.34 -9.92
C GLU A 439 -26.50 -49.37 -10.60
N ALA A 440 -26.73 -49.52 -11.91
CA ALA A 440 -27.72 -48.72 -12.64
C ALA A 440 -29.15 -48.94 -12.10
N ARG A 441 -29.55 -50.20 -11.86
CA ARG A 441 -30.87 -50.53 -11.30
C ARG A 441 -31.02 -50.02 -9.87
N GLU A 442 -30.01 -50.23 -9.04
CA GLU A 442 -30.00 -49.74 -7.66
C GLU A 442 -30.10 -48.21 -7.61
N PHE A 443 -29.40 -47.52 -8.51
CA PHE A 443 -29.49 -46.07 -8.65
C PHE A 443 -30.88 -45.60 -9.07
N THR A 444 -31.52 -46.25 -10.05
CA THR A 444 -32.89 -45.94 -10.48
C THR A 444 -33.90 -46.15 -9.35
N LEU A 445 -33.81 -47.27 -8.63
CA LEU A 445 -34.68 -47.55 -7.48
C LEU A 445 -34.50 -46.49 -6.38
N THR A 446 -33.25 -46.14 -6.08
CA THR A 446 -32.94 -45.10 -5.10
C THR A 446 -33.51 -43.75 -5.52
N GLN A 447 -33.40 -43.37 -6.79
CA GLN A 447 -34.02 -42.14 -7.31
C GLN A 447 -35.55 -42.15 -7.17
N GLN A 448 -36.21 -43.26 -7.48
CA GLN A 448 -37.66 -43.40 -7.33
C GLN A 448 -38.10 -43.24 -5.87
N LEU A 449 -37.39 -43.88 -4.94
CA LEU A 449 -37.65 -43.73 -3.51
C LEU A 449 -37.47 -42.28 -3.04
N PHE A 450 -36.44 -41.58 -3.52
CA PHE A 450 -36.28 -40.14 -3.21
C PHE A 450 -37.45 -39.30 -3.75
N TYR A 451 -37.88 -39.52 -5.00
CA TYR A 451 -39.03 -38.81 -5.58
C TYR A 451 -40.35 -39.08 -4.86
N GLU A 452 -40.54 -40.28 -4.32
CA GLU A 452 -41.72 -40.65 -3.53
C GLU A 452 -41.67 -40.05 -2.11
N SER A 453 -40.46 -39.96 -1.52
CA SER A 453 -40.25 -39.33 -0.21
C SER A 453 -40.42 -37.81 -0.19
N GLU A 454 -40.17 -37.12 -1.30
CA GLU A 454 -40.40 -35.66 -1.42
C GLU A 454 -41.87 -35.31 -1.69
N LYS A 455 -42.70 -36.29 -2.07
CA LYS A 455 -44.14 -36.12 -2.34
C LYS A 455 -45.04 -36.43 -1.15
N SER A 456 -44.54 -37.10 -0.11
CA SER A 456 -45.22 -37.28 1.20
C SER A 456 -44.80 -36.17 2.16
#